data_AF-A0A3D5SLP4-F1
#
_entry.id   AF-A0A3D5SLP4-F1
#
_cell.length_a   1.000
_cell.length_b   1.000
_cell.length_c   1.000
_cell.angle_alpha   90.00
_cell.angle_beta   90.00
_cell.angle_gamma   90.00
#
_symmetry.space_group_name_H-M   'P 1'
#
loop_
_entity.id
_entity.type
_entity.pdbx_description
1 polymer ?
#
loop_
_entity_poly.entity_id
_entity_poly.type
_entity_poly.pdbx_seq_one_letter_code
_entity_poly.pdbx_strand_id
1 'polypeptide(L)'
;MTLLPKLKQCPASGEGIHKWVCYAACTLVEAGMTDEQAEPEIEAGMSREPNPASEIKDALRYARGDRRSCSPRWSLANPAAIAEIVRNGPNVLELVSRSRELIQFGPQSRSELFIDVLFPSNPWLCIGRANDRFYTNRRESWRGQLNEQSLIVPSPMCAQKGRTKQGKQSWHSEENTGPRRFLIVEFDQGALDNQAALLWHLAQFAPLALVVFSGSKSVHGWFFCEGQSEDTLQRFFDYAVSLGADSKTWSRSQFVRLPDGKRSDSKTSDALAHSGIRNVPSGRQAVLYFDRGVVQ
;
A
#
# COMPACT_ATOMS: atom_id res chain seq x y z
N MET A 1 9.32 33.95 38.72
CA MET A 1 10.18 33.47 37.62
C MET A 1 10.22 31.95 37.72
N THR A 2 9.44 31.27 36.89
CA THR A 2 9.45 29.80 36.81
C THR A 2 10.78 29.38 36.18
N LEU A 3 11.55 28.53 36.86
CA LEU A 3 12.81 28.01 36.32
C LEU A 3 12.50 27.16 35.09
N LEU A 4 13.11 27.49 33.95
CA LEU A 4 12.99 26.72 32.71
C LEU A 4 13.50 25.29 32.95
N PRO A 5 12.69 24.25 32.71
CA PRO A 5 13.13 22.87 32.86
C PRO A 5 14.21 22.57 31.83
N LYS A 6 15.29 21.92 32.26
CA LYS A 6 16.42 21.58 31.37
C LYS A 6 16.04 20.44 30.42
N LEU A 7 15.85 20.76 29.15
CA LEU A 7 15.60 19.78 28.10
C LEU A 7 16.87 18.99 27.75
N LYS A 8 16.71 17.72 27.40
CA LYS A 8 17.78 16.92 26.78
C LYS A 8 18.14 17.49 25.40
N GLN A 9 19.36 17.27 24.95
CA GLN A 9 19.78 17.67 23.60
C GLN A 9 18.97 16.92 22.53
N CYS A 10 18.56 17.64 21.49
CA CYS A 10 17.85 17.05 20.36
C CYS A 10 18.81 16.18 19.52
N PRO A 11 18.42 14.93 19.18
CA PRO A 11 19.23 14.04 18.35
C PRO A 11 19.31 14.52 16.90
N ALA A 12 20.24 13.98 16.11
CA ALA A 12 20.39 14.37 14.71
C ALA A 12 19.19 13.95 13.85
N SER A 13 19.07 14.56 12.66
CA SER A 13 17.99 14.23 11.72
C SER A 13 18.03 12.75 11.32
N GLY A 14 16.91 12.05 11.49
CA GLY A 14 16.79 10.60 11.26
C GLY A 14 16.93 9.74 12.53
N GLU A 15 17.36 10.31 13.66
CA GLU A 15 17.65 9.56 14.90
C GLU A 15 16.53 9.68 15.95
N GLY A 16 15.31 10.02 15.53
CA GLY A 16 14.14 10.04 16.42
C GLY A 16 13.74 11.42 16.96
N ILE A 17 13.99 12.50 16.20
CA ILE A 17 13.55 13.87 16.52
C ILE A 17 12.07 13.93 16.93
N HIS A 18 11.18 13.19 16.26
CA HIS A 18 9.75 13.17 16.60
C HIS A 18 9.49 12.74 18.06
N LYS A 19 10.25 11.77 18.58
CA LYS A 19 10.16 11.34 19.98
C LYS A 19 10.69 12.42 20.92
N TRP A 20 11.75 13.12 20.52
CA TRP A 20 12.31 14.21 21.29
C TRP A 20 11.35 15.40 21.39
N VAL A 21 10.70 15.80 20.30
CA VAL A 21 9.69 16.89 20.29
C VAL A 21 8.54 16.57 21.25
N CYS A 22 8.06 15.32 21.24
CA CYS A 22 7.03 14.87 22.18
C CYS A 22 7.51 14.94 23.64
N TYR A 23 8.73 14.47 23.92
CA TYR A 23 9.35 14.57 25.26
C TYR A 23 9.46 16.03 25.74
N ALA A 24 9.94 16.94 24.88
CA ALA A 24 10.09 18.35 25.22
C ALA A 24 8.73 19.00 25.49
N ALA A 25 7.73 18.74 24.65
CA ALA A 25 6.36 19.21 24.84
C ALA A 25 5.77 18.74 26.19
N CYS A 26 5.87 17.45 26.52
CA CYS A 26 5.42 16.94 27.82
C CYS A 26 6.15 17.61 28.98
N THR A 27 7.47 17.74 28.91
CA THR A 27 8.29 18.34 29.97
C THR A 27 7.91 19.80 30.24
N LEU A 28 7.70 20.61 29.19
CA LEU A 28 7.37 22.02 29.31
C LEU A 28 5.92 22.23 29.78
N VAL A 29 4.99 21.38 29.31
CA VAL A 29 3.59 21.39 29.76
C VAL A 29 3.47 20.97 31.22
N GLU A 30 4.19 19.94 31.67
CA GLU A 30 4.27 19.53 33.08
C GLU A 30 4.87 20.64 33.96
N ALA A 31 5.79 21.44 33.42
CA ALA A 31 6.33 22.62 34.10
C ALA A 31 5.37 23.83 34.11
N GLY A 32 4.16 23.69 33.55
CA GLY A 32 3.11 24.70 33.57
C GLY A 32 3.27 25.81 32.53
N MET A 33 4.10 25.62 31.50
CA MET A 33 4.28 26.61 30.43
C MET A 33 3.07 26.64 29.50
N THR A 34 2.77 27.82 28.93
CA THR A 34 1.77 27.98 27.85
C THR A 34 2.36 27.59 26.50
N ASP A 35 1.53 27.44 25.47
CA ASP A 35 2.00 27.06 24.13
C ASP A 35 2.88 28.17 23.53
N GLU A 36 2.54 29.44 23.77
CA GLU A 36 3.32 30.61 23.32
C GLU A 36 4.71 30.65 23.97
N GLN A 37 4.85 30.07 25.16
CA GLN A 37 6.13 29.96 25.86
C GLN A 37 6.90 28.71 25.44
N ALA A 38 6.21 27.60 25.20
CA ALA A 38 6.84 26.32 24.92
C ALA A 38 7.26 26.15 23.45
N GLU A 39 6.51 26.68 22.49
CA GLU A 39 6.83 26.64 21.06
C GLU A 39 8.26 27.13 20.74
N PRO A 40 8.67 28.35 21.14
CA PRO A 40 10.01 28.85 20.81
C PRO A 40 11.14 28.06 21.50
N GLU A 41 10.90 27.54 22.71
CA GLU A 41 11.89 26.72 23.43
C GLU A 41 12.12 25.36 22.75
N ILE A 42 11.05 24.74 22.25
CA ILE A 42 11.14 23.50 21.49
C ILE A 42 11.84 23.78 20.16
N GLU A 43 11.42 24.81 19.43
CA GLU A 43 12.00 25.18 18.13
C GLU A 43 13.49 25.50 18.24
N ALA A 44 13.91 26.28 19.24
CA ALA A 44 15.31 26.59 19.51
C ALA A 44 16.15 25.35 19.87
N GLY A 45 15.53 24.34 20.49
CA GLY A 45 16.18 23.09 20.84
C GLY A 45 16.25 22.07 19.70
N MET A 46 15.49 22.25 18.62
CA MET A 46 15.45 21.30 17.50
C MET A 46 16.71 21.37 16.65
N SER A 47 17.20 20.21 16.20
CA SER A 47 18.34 20.11 15.28
C SER A 47 17.96 20.36 13.80
N ARG A 48 16.68 20.66 13.52
CA ARG A 48 16.14 20.95 12.18
C ARG A 48 14.89 21.81 12.29
N GLU A 49 14.49 22.41 11.18
CA GLU A 49 13.17 23.03 11.08
C GLU A 49 12.04 21.99 11.28
N PRO A 50 10.91 22.39 11.90
CA PRO A 50 9.72 21.54 12.03
C PRO A 50 9.22 20.99 10.70
N ASN A 51 8.89 19.70 10.65
CA ASN A 51 8.38 19.06 9.44
C ASN A 51 7.43 17.92 9.83
N PRO A 52 6.10 18.13 9.73
CA PRO A 52 5.42 19.32 9.19
C PRO A 52 5.57 20.57 10.10
N ALA A 53 5.23 21.75 9.58
CA ALA A 53 5.22 23.00 10.38
C ALA A 53 4.33 22.93 11.63
N SER A 54 3.38 22.00 11.67
CA SER A 54 2.51 21.75 12.83
C SER A 54 3.13 20.82 13.87
N GLU A 55 4.32 20.25 13.64
CA GLU A 55 4.92 19.18 14.48
C GLU A 55 5.00 19.56 15.96
N ILE A 56 5.44 20.78 16.28
CA ILE A 56 5.53 21.29 17.67
C ILE A 56 4.14 21.47 18.26
N LYS A 57 3.23 22.12 17.52
CA LYS A 57 1.85 22.38 17.94
C LYS A 57 1.07 21.10 18.21
N ASP A 58 1.27 20.08 17.37
CA ASP A 58 0.63 18.78 17.52
C ASP A 58 1.17 18.04 18.76
N ALA A 59 2.46 18.18 19.08
CA ALA A 59 3.06 17.61 20.29
C ALA A 59 2.58 18.31 21.57
N LEU A 60 2.48 19.65 21.59
CA LEU A 60 1.95 20.40 22.73
C LEU A 60 0.48 20.08 22.98
N ARG A 61 -0.34 20.02 21.92
CA ARG A 61 -1.74 19.59 22.01
C ARG A 61 -1.86 18.19 22.62
N TYR A 62 -1.01 17.26 22.17
CA TYR A 62 -0.95 15.90 22.74
C TYR A 62 -0.60 15.91 24.23
N ALA A 63 0.44 16.66 24.63
CA ALA A 63 0.88 16.76 26.01
C ALA A 63 -0.18 17.35 26.95
N ARG A 64 -1.04 18.24 26.45
CA ARG A 64 -2.18 18.80 27.21
C ARG A 64 -3.40 17.88 27.30
N GLY A 65 -3.30 16.67 26.76
CA GLY A 65 -4.41 15.71 26.78
C GLY A 65 -5.55 16.06 25.83
N ASP A 66 -5.37 17.05 24.95
CA ASP A 66 -6.31 17.37 23.89
C ASP A 66 -6.18 16.32 22.77
N ARG A 67 -6.84 15.19 23.03
CA ARG A 67 -7.01 14.11 22.06
C ARG A 67 -8.00 14.61 21.03
N ARG A 68 -7.51 15.01 19.85
CA ARG A 68 -8.38 15.13 18.67
C ARG A 68 -9.27 13.89 18.61
N SER A 69 -10.58 14.09 18.51
CA SER A 69 -11.47 13.07 17.98
C SER A 69 -11.11 12.90 16.50
N CYS A 70 -10.00 12.21 16.24
CA CYS A 70 -9.73 11.68 14.92
C CYS A 70 -10.69 10.52 14.76
N SER A 71 -11.92 10.81 14.29
CA SER A 71 -12.72 9.77 13.66
C SER A 71 -11.82 9.12 12.61
N PRO A 72 -11.58 7.81 12.71
CA PRO A 72 -10.69 7.16 11.76
C PRO A 72 -11.27 7.38 10.37
N ARG A 73 -10.40 7.67 9.40
CA ARG A 73 -10.80 7.84 8.00
C ARG A 73 -11.58 6.62 7.48
N TRP A 74 -11.25 5.45 8.02
CA TRP A 74 -11.78 4.16 7.65
C TRP A 74 -12.47 3.50 8.84
N SER A 75 -13.46 2.68 8.53
CA SER A 75 -14.15 1.80 9.46
C SER A 75 -13.17 0.88 10.19
N LEU A 76 -13.44 0.62 11.47
CA LEU A 76 -12.67 -0.34 12.25
C LEU A 76 -12.91 -1.76 11.75
N ALA A 77 -11.91 -2.63 11.96
CA ALA A 77 -12.04 -4.04 11.63
C ALA A 77 -13.24 -4.67 12.35
N ASN A 78 -13.97 -5.53 11.66
CA ASN A 78 -15.11 -6.30 12.17
C ASN A 78 -14.72 -7.80 12.25
N PRO A 79 -14.20 -8.27 13.40
CA PRO A 79 -13.71 -9.64 13.54
C PRO A 79 -14.79 -10.70 13.33
N ALA A 80 -16.05 -10.39 13.69
CA ALA A 80 -17.17 -11.32 13.51
C ALA A 80 -17.47 -11.54 12.03
N ALA A 81 -17.52 -10.46 11.23
CA ALA A 81 -17.69 -10.56 9.79
C ALA A 81 -16.51 -11.29 9.12
N ILE A 82 -15.28 -10.98 9.53
CA ILE A 82 -14.08 -11.66 9.03
C ILE A 82 -14.16 -13.17 9.30
N ALA A 83 -14.47 -13.56 10.53
CA ALA A 83 -14.57 -14.97 10.91
C ALA A 83 -15.68 -15.71 10.14
N GLU A 84 -16.83 -15.07 9.93
CA GLU A 84 -17.92 -15.62 9.12
C GLU A 84 -17.49 -15.87 7.67
N ILE A 85 -16.89 -14.85 7.04
CA ILE A 85 -16.45 -14.94 5.64
C ILE A 85 -15.36 -15.99 5.48
N VAL A 86 -14.37 -16.00 6.37
CA VAL A 86 -13.26 -16.97 6.32
C VAL A 86 -13.77 -18.40 6.48
N ARG A 87 -14.78 -18.64 7.32
CA ARG A 87 -15.35 -19.98 7.52
C ARG A 87 -16.05 -20.53 6.28
N ASN A 88 -16.70 -19.66 5.51
CA ASN A 88 -17.57 -20.06 4.40
C ASN A 88 -16.93 -19.83 3.02
N GLY A 89 -15.82 -19.09 2.95
CA GLY A 89 -15.14 -18.71 1.72
C GLY A 89 -14.17 -19.77 1.22
N PRO A 90 -13.70 -19.63 -0.04
CA PRO A 90 -12.76 -20.57 -0.61
C PRO A 90 -11.38 -20.46 0.03
N ASN A 91 -10.67 -21.60 0.10
CA ASN A 91 -9.23 -21.60 0.31
C ASN A 91 -8.47 -21.18 -0.98
N VAL A 92 -7.14 -21.06 -0.90
CA VAL A 92 -6.32 -20.61 -2.03
C VAL A 92 -6.41 -21.56 -3.25
N LEU A 93 -6.43 -22.88 -3.05
CA LEU A 93 -6.53 -23.84 -4.17
C LEU A 93 -7.89 -23.75 -4.86
N GLU A 94 -8.96 -23.60 -4.08
CA GLU A 94 -10.30 -23.41 -4.62
C GLU A 94 -10.40 -22.09 -5.39
N LEU A 95 -9.78 -21.01 -4.89
CA LEU A 95 -9.67 -19.74 -5.61
C LEU A 95 -8.97 -19.93 -6.96
N VAL A 96 -7.85 -20.68 -6.99
CA VAL A 96 -7.13 -21.01 -8.24
C VAL A 96 -8.03 -21.78 -9.21
N SER A 97 -8.76 -22.79 -8.73
CA SER A 97 -9.66 -23.59 -9.59
C SER A 97 -10.84 -22.79 -10.14
N ARG A 98 -11.21 -21.68 -9.50
CA ARG A 98 -12.28 -20.77 -9.93
C ARG A 98 -11.81 -19.73 -10.93
N SER A 99 -10.51 -19.65 -11.20
CA SER A 99 -9.95 -18.76 -12.23
C SER A 99 -10.58 -19.07 -13.58
N ARG A 100 -10.97 -18.02 -14.32
CA ARG A 100 -11.49 -18.17 -15.70
C ARG A 100 -10.40 -18.60 -16.67
N GLU A 101 -9.17 -18.18 -16.39
CA GLU A 101 -7.99 -18.53 -17.15
C GLU A 101 -7.19 -19.63 -16.45
N LEU A 102 -6.59 -20.53 -17.24
CA LEU A 102 -5.74 -21.58 -16.69
C LEU A 102 -4.51 -20.96 -16.01
N ILE A 103 -4.42 -21.17 -14.70
CA ILE A 103 -3.28 -20.78 -13.89
C ILE A 103 -2.21 -21.87 -13.97
N GLN A 104 -1.00 -21.47 -14.30
CA GLN A 104 0.15 -22.36 -14.44
C GLN A 104 1.28 -21.87 -13.55
N PHE A 105 1.86 -22.78 -12.78
CA PHE A 105 3.05 -22.53 -11.98
C PHE A 105 4.23 -23.19 -12.69
N GLY A 106 5.15 -22.37 -13.19
CA GLY A 106 6.27 -22.85 -13.99
C GLY A 106 7.38 -21.81 -14.12
N PRO A 107 8.52 -22.19 -14.72
CA PRO A 107 9.68 -21.31 -14.83
C PRO A 107 9.47 -20.15 -15.81
N GLN A 108 8.67 -20.34 -16.87
CA GLN A 108 8.40 -19.29 -17.85
C GLN A 108 7.49 -18.21 -17.27
N SER A 109 7.91 -16.95 -17.45
CA SER A 109 7.12 -15.80 -17.03
C SER A 109 5.99 -15.51 -18.01
N ARG A 110 4.81 -15.17 -17.49
CA ARG A 110 3.63 -14.71 -18.20
C ARG A 110 3.32 -13.23 -17.93
N SER A 111 4.22 -12.50 -17.29
CA SER A 111 4.06 -11.07 -16.95
C SER A 111 3.66 -10.22 -18.14
N GLU A 112 4.27 -10.42 -19.32
CA GLU A 112 3.93 -9.70 -20.54
C GLU A 112 2.46 -9.89 -20.93
N LEU A 113 1.98 -11.14 -20.89
CA LEU A 113 0.59 -11.49 -21.19
C LEU A 113 -0.38 -10.83 -20.21
N PHE A 114 -0.08 -10.87 -18.91
CA PHE A 114 -0.94 -10.24 -17.91
C PHE A 114 -0.98 -8.73 -18.09
N ILE A 115 0.17 -8.09 -18.30
CA ILE A 115 0.23 -6.64 -18.49
C ILE A 115 -0.46 -6.19 -19.77
N ASP A 116 -0.39 -6.96 -20.87
CA ASP A 116 -1.09 -6.64 -22.12
C ASP A 116 -2.60 -6.62 -21.97
N VAL A 117 -3.14 -7.55 -21.16
CA VAL A 117 -4.58 -7.60 -20.87
C VAL A 117 -4.98 -6.52 -19.88
N LEU A 118 -4.21 -6.36 -18.80
CA LEU A 118 -4.55 -5.42 -17.73
C LEU A 118 -4.42 -3.96 -18.18
N PHE A 119 -3.47 -3.67 -19.08
CA PHE A 119 -3.12 -2.33 -19.55
C PHE A 119 -3.01 -2.31 -21.09
N PRO A 120 -4.15 -2.36 -21.80
CA PRO A 120 -4.17 -2.45 -23.25
C PRO A 120 -3.58 -1.22 -23.92
N SER A 121 -3.18 -1.36 -25.20
CA SER A 121 -2.50 -0.34 -26.00
C SER A 121 -1.09 -0.04 -25.49
N ASN A 122 -0.66 1.23 -25.56
CA ASN A 122 0.69 1.64 -25.16
C ASN A 122 0.68 2.70 -24.04
N PRO A 123 0.09 2.44 -22.85
CA PRO A 123 0.01 3.42 -21.77
C PRO A 123 1.38 3.70 -21.12
N TRP A 124 1.48 4.80 -20.37
CA TRP A 124 2.61 5.01 -19.47
C TRP A 124 2.44 4.15 -18.21
N LEU A 125 3.40 3.29 -17.92
CA LEU A 125 3.40 2.40 -16.77
C LEU A 125 4.61 2.71 -15.89
N CYS A 126 4.35 2.97 -14.60
CA CYS A 126 5.38 3.10 -13.58
C CYS A 126 5.67 1.71 -13.01
N ILE A 127 6.84 1.16 -13.35
CA ILE A 127 7.26 -0.19 -12.99
C ILE A 127 8.67 -0.11 -12.39
N GLY A 128 8.94 -0.96 -11.40
CA GLY A 128 10.23 -1.00 -10.74
C GLY A 128 10.64 -2.36 -10.22
N ARG A 129 11.96 -2.54 -10.12
CA ARG A 129 12.57 -3.69 -9.45
C ARG A 129 12.47 -3.56 -7.93
N ALA A 130 12.47 -2.32 -7.44
CA ALA A 130 12.35 -1.97 -6.04
C ALA A 130 11.71 -0.56 -5.92
N ASN A 131 11.39 -0.15 -4.69
CA ASN A 131 10.75 1.13 -4.41
C ASN A 131 11.67 2.36 -4.61
N ASP A 132 12.96 2.14 -4.86
CA ASP A 132 13.99 3.14 -5.17
C ASP A 132 14.54 2.98 -6.61
N ARG A 133 14.14 1.92 -7.32
CA ARG A 133 14.59 1.59 -8.68
C ARG A 133 13.39 1.32 -9.57
N PHE A 134 12.81 2.41 -10.06
CA PHE A 134 11.61 2.42 -10.88
C PHE A 134 11.70 3.48 -11.97
N TYR A 135 10.97 3.25 -13.05
CA TYR A 135 10.81 4.21 -14.14
C TYR A 135 9.36 4.21 -14.59
N THR A 136 8.96 5.30 -15.23
CA THR A 136 7.69 5.37 -15.96
C THR A 136 8.02 5.41 -17.42
N ASN A 137 7.66 4.36 -18.14
CA ASN A 137 7.87 4.26 -19.58
C ASN A 137 6.59 3.76 -20.24
N ARG A 138 6.52 3.98 -21.55
CA ARG A 138 5.48 3.38 -22.39
C ARG A 138 5.54 1.86 -22.28
N ARG A 139 4.38 1.19 -22.28
CA ARG A 139 4.25 -0.27 -22.22
C ARG A 139 5.18 -1.00 -23.19
N GLU A 140 5.33 -0.50 -24.42
CA GLU A 140 6.22 -1.11 -25.42
C GLU A 140 7.70 -1.04 -25.05
N SER A 141 8.13 -0.02 -24.29
CA SER A 141 9.52 0.07 -23.81
C SER A 141 9.84 -0.94 -22.70
N TRP A 142 8.83 -1.55 -22.09
CA TRP A 142 8.98 -2.56 -21.04
C TRP A 142 9.09 -4.00 -21.57
N ARG A 143 8.86 -4.20 -22.87
CA ARG A 143 8.87 -5.53 -23.51
C ARG A 143 10.17 -6.27 -23.20
N GLY A 144 10.03 -7.51 -22.73
CA GLY A 144 11.14 -8.41 -22.42
C GLY A 144 11.81 -8.16 -21.08
N GLN A 145 11.35 -7.19 -20.30
CA GLN A 145 11.97 -6.80 -19.02
C GLN A 145 11.04 -7.02 -17.81
N LEU A 146 9.74 -7.23 -18.04
CA LEU A 146 8.73 -7.29 -16.97
C LEU A 146 8.97 -8.41 -15.96
N ASN A 147 9.47 -9.56 -16.42
CA ASN A 147 9.76 -10.72 -15.58
C ASN A 147 10.82 -10.47 -14.48
N GLU A 148 11.63 -9.42 -14.64
CA GLU A 148 12.66 -9.01 -13.67
C GLU A 148 12.21 -7.90 -12.72
N GLN A 149 11.00 -7.35 -12.95
CA GLN A 149 10.44 -6.27 -12.14
C GLN A 149 9.55 -6.85 -11.04
N SER A 150 9.42 -6.10 -9.95
CA SER A 150 8.68 -6.53 -8.75
C SER A 150 7.44 -5.69 -8.51
N LEU A 151 7.48 -4.42 -8.87
CA LEU A 151 6.49 -3.43 -8.49
C LEU A 151 5.89 -2.76 -9.72
N ILE A 152 4.62 -2.39 -9.61
CA ILE A 152 3.87 -1.62 -10.60
C ILE A 152 2.89 -0.69 -9.88
N VAL A 153 2.65 0.49 -10.45
CA VAL A 153 1.51 1.33 -10.06
C VAL A 153 0.25 0.80 -10.77
N PRO A 154 -0.84 0.51 -10.07
CA PRO A 154 -2.00 -0.20 -10.63
C PRO A 154 -2.87 0.68 -11.55
N SER A 155 -2.45 1.90 -11.83
CA SER A 155 -3.14 2.83 -12.73
C SER A 155 -2.14 3.45 -13.71
N PRO A 156 -2.52 3.63 -14.99
CA PRO A 156 -1.66 4.31 -15.95
C PRO A 156 -1.24 5.70 -15.47
N MET A 157 -0.01 6.07 -15.80
CA MET A 157 0.49 7.42 -15.58
C MET A 157 0.05 8.35 -16.72
N CYS A 158 -0.03 9.65 -16.44
CA CYS A 158 -0.38 10.67 -17.44
C CYS A 158 0.81 11.04 -18.33
N ALA A 159 2.02 11.04 -17.77
CA ALA A 159 3.25 11.38 -18.45
C ALA A 159 4.43 10.56 -17.91
N GLN A 160 5.63 10.82 -18.44
CA GLN A 160 6.86 10.15 -18.01
C GLN A 160 7.28 10.55 -16.58
N LYS A 161 7.08 11.81 -16.20
CA LYS A 161 7.35 12.33 -14.85
C LYS A 161 6.26 13.33 -14.45
N GLY A 162 6.05 13.49 -13.16
CA GLY A 162 5.33 14.62 -12.60
C GLY A 162 6.01 15.13 -11.33
N ARG A 163 5.38 16.09 -10.67
CA ARG A 163 5.90 16.69 -9.44
C ARG A 163 5.40 15.91 -8.23
N THR A 164 6.29 15.79 -7.25
CA THR A 164 5.95 15.31 -5.91
C THR A 164 5.31 16.44 -5.09
N LYS A 165 4.77 16.13 -3.91
CA LYS A 165 4.29 17.16 -2.96
C LYS A 165 5.37 18.17 -2.55
N GLN A 166 6.66 17.80 -2.69
CA GLN A 166 7.82 18.67 -2.43
C GLN A 166 8.27 19.44 -3.69
N GLY A 167 7.52 19.39 -4.80
CA GLY A 167 7.84 20.06 -6.05
C GLY A 167 8.91 19.40 -6.92
N LYS A 168 9.58 18.34 -6.44
CA LYS A 168 10.61 17.61 -7.19
C LYS A 168 10.01 16.76 -8.30
N GLN A 169 10.68 16.69 -9.45
CA GLN A 169 10.34 15.80 -10.57
C GLN A 169 10.58 14.34 -10.19
N SER A 170 9.60 13.47 -10.43
CA SER A 170 9.66 12.03 -10.17
C SER A 170 8.93 11.24 -11.23
N TRP A 171 9.44 10.06 -11.56
CA TRP A 171 8.74 9.05 -12.38
C TRP A 171 7.47 8.56 -11.68
N HIS A 172 7.51 8.55 -10.35
CA HIS A 172 6.48 8.06 -9.45
C HIS A 172 5.93 9.23 -8.63
N SER A 173 4.76 9.73 -9.00
CA SER A 173 4.05 10.74 -8.22
C SER A 173 2.54 10.59 -8.36
N GLU A 174 1.82 10.93 -7.29
CA GLU A 174 0.36 10.92 -7.27
C GLU A 174 -0.23 11.90 -8.30
N GLU A 175 0.41 13.06 -8.52
CA GLU A 175 0.02 14.03 -9.56
C GLU A 175 0.12 13.42 -10.96
N ASN A 176 1.17 12.63 -11.23
CA ASN A 176 1.37 11.97 -12.51
C ASN A 176 0.51 10.71 -12.68
N THR A 177 -0.20 10.27 -11.66
CA THR A 177 -1.04 9.07 -11.74
C THR A 177 -2.40 9.45 -12.31
N GLY A 178 -2.84 8.72 -13.35
CA GLY A 178 -4.15 8.92 -13.96
C GLY A 178 -5.32 8.44 -13.09
N PRO A 179 -6.54 8.45 -13.63
CA PRO A 179 -7.70 7.85 -12.96
C PRO A 179 -7.44 6.39 -12.60
N ARG A 180 -8.13 5.90 -11.56
CA ARG A 180 -7.96 4.50 -11.12
C ARG A 180 -8.39 3.56 -12.23
N ARG A 181 -7.49 2.69 -12.64
CA ARG A 181 -7.84 1.53 -13.48
C ARG A 181 -8.15 0.32 -12.60
N PHE A 182 -7.29 0.07 -11.61
CA PHE A 182 -7.49 -0.94 -10.61
C PHE A 182 -7.39 -0.36 -9.20
N LEU A 183 -8.28 -0.84 -8.32
CA LEU A 183 -8.19 -0.64 -6.89
C LEU A 183 -7.67 -1.92 -6.26
N ILE A 184 -6.58 -1.80 -5.51
CA ILE A 184 -5.91 -2.97 -4.93
C ILE A 184 -6.35 -3.13 -3.49
N VAL A 185 -6.79 -4.33 -3.15
CA VAL A 185 -7.06 -4.73 -1.77
C VAL A 185 -6.05 -5.80 -1.40
N GLU A 186 -5.30 -5.56 -0.32
CA GLU A 186 -4.36 -6.55 0.23
C GLU A 186 -4.67 -6.80 1.70
N PHE A 187 -4.48 -8.05 2.11
CA PHE A 187 -4.56 -8.47 3.50
C PHE A 187 -3.17 -8.96 3.91
N ASP A 188 -2.62 -8.40 5.00
CA ASP A 188 -1.26 -8.73 5.47
C ASP A 188 -1.25 -9.57 6.76
N GLN A 189 -2.45 -9.85 7.30
CA GLN A 189 -2.71 -10.68 8.47
C GLN A 189 -3.41 -11.99 8.10
N GLY A 190 -3.23 -13.01 8.94
CA GLY A 190 -3.87 -14.32 8.77
C GLY A 190 -3.22 -15.20 7.70
N ALA A 191 -3.74 -16.44 7.59
CA ALA A 191 -3.30 -17.42 6.61
C ALA A 191 -3.76 -17.02 5.19
N LEU A 192 -3.05 -17.50 4.16
CA LEU A 192 -3.40 -17.20 2.77
C LEU A 192 -4.83 -17.62 2.39
N ASP A 193 -5.33 -18.73 2.96
CA ASP A 193 -6.71 -19.19 2.75
C ASP A 193 -7.73 -18.18 3.26
N ASN A 194 -7.48 -17.57 4.42
CA ASN A 194 -8.34 -16.52 4.95
C ASN A 194 -8.35 -15.30 4.02
N GLN A 195 -7.18 -14.92 3.49
CA GLN A 195 -7.07 -13.79 2.57
C GLN A 195 -7.77 -14.08 1.23
N ALA A 196 -7.68 -15.31 0.72
CA ALA A 196 -8.40 -15.76 -0.47
C ALA A 196 -9.92 -15.70 -0.27
N ALA A 197 -10.42 -16.18 0.88
CA ALA A 197 -11.84 -16.11 1.23
C ALA A 197 -12.36 -14.65 1.26
N LEU A 198 -11.60 -13.74 1.88
CA LEU A 198 -11.96 -12.32 1.96
C LEU A 198 -11.95 -11.63 0.58
N LEU A 199 -10.96 -11.89 -0.25
CA LEU A 199 -10.92 -11.36 -1.61
C LEU A 199 -12.07 -11.91 -2.47
N TRP A 200 -12.40 -13.19 -2.31
CA TRP A 200 -13.51 -13.81 -3.02
C TRP A 200 -14.85 -13.23 -2.59
N HIS A 201 -15.02 -12.95 -1.29
CA HIS A 201 -16.21 -12.24 -0.79
C HIS A 201 -16.33 -10.84 -1.40
N LEU A 202 -15.23 -10.08 -1.44
CA LEU A 202 -15.22 -8.76 -2.05
C LEU A 202 -15.52 -8.79 -3.56
N ALA A 203 -15.23 -9.89 -4.25
CA ALA A 203 -15.55 -10.09 -5.67
C ALA A 203 -17.06 -10.09 -5.96
N GLN A 204 -17.92 -10.21 -4.94
CA GLN A 204 -19.37 -10.05 -5.09
C GLN A 204 -19.80 -8.59 -5.29
N PHE A 205 -18.95 -7.63 -4.92
CA PHE A 205 -19.27 -6.20 -4.92
C PHE A 205 -18.51 -5.41 -5.99
N ALA A 206 -17.37 -5.93 -6.44
CA ALA A 206 -16.56 -5.31 -7.49
C ALA A 206 -15.90 -6.38 -8.38
N PRO A 207 -15.64 -6.09 -9.67
CA PRO A 207 -15.05 -7.07 -10.59
C PRO A 207 -13.61 -7.40 -10.21
N LEU A 208 -13.36 -8.61 -9.71
CA LEU A 208 -12.02 -9.12 -9.41
C LEU A 208 -11.34 -9.57 -10.71
N ALA A 209 -10.29 -8.87 -11.13
CA ALA A 209 -9.55 -9.17 -12.35
C ALA A 209 -8.41 -10.16 -12.11
N LEU A 210 -7.71 -10.01 -11.00
CA LEU A 210 -6.48 -10.76 -10.71
C LEU A 210 -6.29 -10.92 -9.20
N VAL A 211 -5.77 -12.07 -8.78
CA VAL A 211 -5.15 -12.22 -7.46
C VAL A 211 -3.69 -12.58 -7.63
N VAL A 212 -2.79 -11.80 -7.02
CA VAL A 212 -1.34 -12.01 -7.09
C VAL A 212 -0.75 -12.24 -5.71
N PHE A 213 0.06 -13.28 -5.57
CA PHE A 213 0.84 -13.53 -4.37
C PHE A 213 2.00 -12.54 -4.27
N SER A 214 2.22 -11.98 -3.07
CA SER A 214 3.27 -10.98 -2.85
C SER A 214 4.70 -11.52 -2.89
N GLY A 215 4.84 -12.84 -3.02
CA GLY A 215 6.09 -13.56 -2.92
C GLY A 215 6.54 -13.79 -1.47
N SER A 216 5.70 -13.48 -0.47
CA SER A 216 5.98 -13.84 0.93
C SER A 216 4.76 -14.38 1.69
N LYS A 217 3.84 -13.52 2.14
CA LYS A 217 2.77 -13.92 3.08
C LYS A 217 1.39 -13.35 2.75
N SER A 218 1.30 -12.54 1.71
CA SER A 218 0.07 -11.82 1.38
C SER A 218 -0.36 -12.09 -0.06
N VAL A 219 -1.65 -11.93 -0.32
CA VAL A 219 -2.21 -11.84 -1.67
C VAL A 219 -2.85 -10.47 -1.89
N HIS A 220 -2.76 -9.99 -3.13
CA HIS A 220 -3.32 -8.72 -3.56
C HIS A 220 -4.44 -9.02 -4.56
N GLY A 221 -5.66 -8.60 -4.26
CA GLY A 221 -6.76 -8.61 -5.19
C GLY A 221 -6.80 -7.31 -6.00
N TRP A 222 -6.79 -7.44 -7.32
CA TRP A 222 -6.92 -6.33 -8.26
C TRP A 222 -8.37 -6.23 -8.72
N PHE A 223 -9.07 -5.21 -8.26
CA PHE A 223 -10.46 -4.94 -8.64
C PHE A 223 -10.49 -3.91 -9.76
N PHE A 224 -11.09 -4.27 -10.90
CA PHE A 224 -11.24 -3.34 -12.03
C PHE A 224 -12.27 -2.27 -11.66
N CYS A 225 -11.92 -1.00 -11.85
CA CYS A 225 -12.72 0.14 -11.38
C CYS A 225 -12.69 1.36 -12.30
N GLU A 226 -12.20 1.20 -13.53
CA GLU A 226 -12.15 2.30 -14.48
C GLU A 226 -13.56 2.88 -14.71
N GLY A 227 -13.67 4.21 -14.70
CA GLY A 227 -14.93 4.92 -14.87
C GLY A 227 -15.84 4.98 -13.62
N GLN A 228 -15.49 4.33 -12.51
CA GLN A 228 -16.25 4.43 -11.27
C GLN A 228 -15.97 5.75 -10.54
N SER A 229 -16.96 6.25 -9.78
CA SER A 229 -16.80 7.45 -8.96
C SER A 229 -15.97 7.18 -7.70
N GLU A 230 -15.18 8.17 -7.26
CA GLU A 230 -14.37 8.04 -6.04
C GLU A 230 -15.23 7.73 -4.80
N ASP A 231 -16.47 8.24 -4.71
CA ASP A 231 -17.38 7.92 -3.60
C ASP A 231 -17.75 6.43 -3.55
N THR A 232 -18.04 5.83 -4.72
CA THR A 232 -18.33 4.39 -4.81
C THR A 232 -17.11 3.57 -4.43
N LEU A 233 -15.93 3.96 -4.92
CA LEU A 233 -14.68 3.30 -4.59
C LEU A 233 -14.32 3.45 -3.11
N GLN A 234 -14.59 4.61 -2.51
CA GLN A 234 -14.35 4.85 -1.10
C GLN A 234 -15.25 3.97 -0.22
N ARG A 235 -16.54 3.81 -0.57
CA ARG A 235 -17.44 2.90 0.18
C ARG A 235 -16.99 1.44 0.08
N PHE A 236 -16.63 0.99 -1.13
CA PHE A 236 -16.11 -0.37 -1.32
C PHE A 236 -14.81 -0.58 -0.53
N PHE A 237 -13.87 0.38 -0.61
CA PHE A 237 -12.60 0.28 0.08
C PHE A 237 -12.74 0.37 1.60
N ASP A 238 -13.63 1.22 2.10
CA ASP A 238 -13.95 1.31 3.53
C ASP A 238 -14.48 -0.02 4.05
N TYR A 239 -15.36 -0.68 3.29
CA TYR A 239 -15.80 -2.02 3.61
C TYR A 239 -14.65 -3.03 3.61
N ALA A 240 -13.76 -3.00 2.61
CA ALA A 240 -12.57 -3.85 2.58
C ALA A 240 -11.64 -3.62 3.79
N VAL A 241 -11.46 -2.37 4.22
CA VAL A 241 -10.68 -2.01 5.43
C VAL A 241 -11.38 -2.51 6.69
N SER A 242 -12.72 -2.45 6.76
CA SER A 242 -13.50 -3.07 7.85
C SER A 242 -13.32 -4.59 7.90
N LEU A 243 -12.88 -5.22 6.82
CA LEU A 243 -12.53 -6.64 6.75
C LEU A 243 -11.02 -6.90 6.98
N GLY A 244 -10.25 -5.87 7.34
CA GLY A 244 -8.83 -5.97 7.67
C GLY A 244 -7.86 -5.66 6.53
N ALA A 245 -8.30 -5.04 5.43
CA ALA A 245 -7.40 -4.66 4.35
C ALA A 245 -6.43 -3.52 4.75
N ASP A 246 -5.22 -3.50 4.17
CA ASP A 246 -4.28 -2.39 4.39
C ASP A 246 -4.79 -1.10 3.72
N SER A 247 -5.13 -0.12 4.55
CA SER A 247 -5.58 1.21 4.12
C SER A 247 -4.61 1.97 3.20
N LYS A 248 -3.32 1.60 3.15
CA LYS A 248 -2.31 2.26 2.31
C LYS A 248 -2.55 2.05 0.81
N THR A 249 -3.17 0.94 0.41
CA THR A 249 -3.48 0.69 -1.02
C THR A 249 -4.58 1.59 -1.56
N TRP A 250 -5.16 2.46 -0.73
CA TRP A 250 -6.00 3.55 -1.21
C TRP A 250 -5.24 4.54 -2.09
N SER A 251 -3.95 4.83 -1.87
CA SER A 251 -3.22 5.80 -2.71
C SER A 251 -3.14 5.30 -4.16
N ARG A 252 -3.48 6.14 -5.15
CA ARG A 252 -3.48 5.72 -6.58
C ARG A 252 -2.08 5.37 -7.05
N SER A 253 -1.08 6.07 -6.54
CA SER A 253 0.32 5.82 -6.84
C SER A 253 0.93 4.71 -5.98
N GLN A 254 0.22 4.04 -5.08
CA GLN A 254 0.84 3.00 -4.24
C GLN A 254 1.43 1.88 -5.11
N PHE A 255 2.70 1.55 -4.89
CA PHE A 255 3.33 0.39 -5.54
C PHE A 255 2.71 -0.90 -5.02
N VAL A 256 2.35 -1.78 -5.94
CA VAL A 256 1.85 -3.13 -5.68
C VAL A 256 2.63 -4.14 -6.48
N ARG A 257 2.37 -5.43 -6.25
CA ARG A 257 3.12 -6.51 -6.85
C ARG A 257 2.77 -6.66 -8.32
N LEU A 258 3.79 -6.59 -9.18
CA LEU A 258 3.68 -6.91 -10.59
C LEU A 258 3.19 -8.35 -10.79
N PRO A 259 2.11 -8.59 -11.55
CA PRO A 259 1.63 -9.93 -11.89
C PRO A 259 2.74 -10.77 -12.53
N ASP A 260 3.05 -11.89 -11.88
CA ASP A 260 4.09 -12.84 -12.29
C ASP A 260 5.51 -12.23 -12.37
N GLY A 261 5.72 -11.06 -11.76
CA GLY A 261 7.04 -10.46 -11.59
C GLY A 261 7.92 -11.24 -10.61
N LYS A 262 9.13 -10.75 -10.37
CA LYS A 262 10.09 -11.37 -9.46
C LYS A 262 10.52 -10.38 -8.38
N ARG A 263 10.51 -10.84 -7.13
CA ARG A 263 11.05 -10.06 -6.00
C ARG A 263 12.55 -9.83 -6.17
N SER A 264 12.99 -8.63 -5.81
CA SER A 264 14.41 -8.24 -5.86
C SER A 264 15.21 -8.63 -4.62
N ASP A 265 14.54 -8.91 -3.50
CA ASP A 265 15.17 -9.16 -2.20
C ASP A 265 15.55 -10.62 -1.94
N SER A 266 15.50 -11.47 -2.97
CA SER A 266 15.81 -12.91 -2.93
C SER A 266 15.06 -13.71 -1.85
N LYS A 267 14.04 -13.12 -1.21
CA LYS A 267 13.28 -13.78 -0.17
C LYS A 267 12.47 -14.91 -0.78
N THR A 268 12.60 -16.07 -0.17
CA THR A 268 11.80 -17.26 -0.46
C THR A 268 10.69 -17.38 0.56
N SER A 269 9.59 -18.01 0.17
CA SER A 269 8.50 -18.32 1.07
C SER A 269 7.85 -19.63 0.69
N ASP A 270 7.61 -20.46 1.70
CA ASP A 270 6.89 -21.71 1.57
C ASP A 270 5.38 -21.54 1.78
N ALA A 271 4.88 -20.31 1.93
CA ALA A 271 3.47 -20.05 2.22
C ALA A 271 2.52 -20.65 1.18
N LEU A 272 2.86 -20.56 -0.11
CA LEU A 272 2.08 -21.20 -1.17
C LEU A 272 2.16 -22.74 -1.10
N ALA A 273 3.34 -23.28 -0.77
CA ALA A 273 3.53 -24.73 -0.63
C ALA A 273 2.72 -25.30 0.53
N HIS A 274 2.60 -24.58 1.65
CA HIS A 274 1.72 -24.93 2.77
C HIS A 274 0.25 -24.93 2.37
N SER A 275 -0.16 -24.03 1.47
CA SER A 275 -1.51 -24.03 0.86
C SER A 275 -1.65 -25.03 -0.30
N GLY A 276 -0.68 -25.94 -0.51
CA GLY A 276 -0.74 -26.98 -1.53
C GLY A 276 -0.39 -26.55 -2.96
N ILE A 277 0.02 -25.29 -3.15
CA ILE A 277 0.51 -24.78 -4.44
C ILE A 277 2.01 -25.06 -4.57
N ARG A 278 2.37 -25.88 -5.57
CA ARG A 278 3.76 -26.29 -5.83
C ARG A 278 4.27 -25.72 -7.16
N ASN A 279 5.57 -25.90 -7.41
CA ASN A 279 6.25 -25.50 -8.65
C ASN A 279 6.25 -23.99 -8.95
N VAL A 280 6.08 -23.16 -7.91
CA VAL A 280 6.24 -21.71 -8.03
C VAL A 280 7.73 -21.38 -7.94
N PRO A 281 8.33 -20.73 -8.96
CA PRO A 281 9.73 -20.34 -8.88
C PRO A 281 9.99 -19.42 -7.69
N SER A 282 11.18 -19.55 -7.09
CA SER A 282 11.58 -18.74 -5.94
C SER A 282 11.48 -17.23 -6.24
N GLY A 283 10.86 -16.50 -5.31
CA GLY A 283 10.63 -15.06 -5.40
C GLY A 283 9.59 -14.63 -6.46
N ARG A 284 8.93 -15.59 -7.14
CA ARG A 284 7.89 -15.29 -8.13
C ARG A 284 6.64 -14.75 -7.45
N GLN A 285 6.10 -13.68 -8.00
CA GLN A 285 4.83 -13.09 -7.58
C GLN A 285 3.71 -13.78 -8.35
N ALA A 286 3.46 -15.05 -8.00
CA ALA A 286 2.57 -15.92 -8.75
C ALA A 286 1.16 -15.35 -8.84
N VAL A 287 0.57 -15.43 -10.04
CA VAL A 287 -0.86 -15.17 -10.23
C VAL A 287 -1.64 -16.39 -9.77
N LEU A 288 -2.62 -16.17 -8.90
CA LEU A 288 -3.46 -17.21 -8.30
C LEU A 288 -4.87 -17.23 -8.89
N TYR A 289 -5.32 -16.12 -9.44
CA TYR A 289 -6.62 -15.99 -10.11
C TYR A 289 -6.49 -14.98 -11.23
N PHE A 290 -7.12 -15.24 -12.36
CA PHE A 290 -7.19 -14.28 -13.46
C PHE A 290 -8.50 -14.41 -14.22
N ASP A 291 -9.19 -13.28 -14.39
CA ASP A 291 -10.37 -13.13 -15.22
C ASP A 291 -10.17 -11.95 -16.16
N ARG A 292 -9.85 -12.24 -17.42
CA ARG A 292 -9.70 -11.20 -18.44
C ARG A 292 -11.02 -10.57 -18.86
N GLY A 293 -12.15 -11.25 -18.63
CA GLY A 293 -13.46 -10.80 -19.08
C GLY A 293 -13.97 -9.58 -18.32
N VAL A 294 -13.40 -9.27 -17.16
CA VAL A 294 -13.79 -8.07 -16.38
C VAL A 294 -13.03 -6.80 -16.78
N VAL A 295 -12.01 -6.90 -17.63
CA VAL A 295 -11.11 -5.79 -18.01
C VAL A 295 -11.32 -5.37 -19.49
N GLN A 296 -12.12 -6.14 -20.23
CA GLN A 296 -12.38 -5.98 -21.66
C GLN A 296 -13.65 -5.17 -21.93
#